data_AF-A0AAN8K206-F1
#
_entry.id   AF-A0AAN8K206-F1
#
_cell.length_a   1.000
_cell.length_b   1.000
_cell.length_c   1.000
_cell.angle_alpha   90.00
_cell.angle_beta   90.00
_cell.angle_gamma   90.00
#
_symmetry.space_group_name_H-M   'P 1'
#
loop_
_entity.id
_entity.type
_entity.pdbx_description
1 polymer ?
#
loop_
_entity_poly.entity_id
_entity_poly.type
_entity_poly.pdbx_seq_one_letter_code
_entity_poly.pdbx_strand_id
1 'polypeptide(L)'
;MVKSRAEIQREYRQRLKEKNNEAYLKKERERRKKNYAPSSLLPRKERLKRNMKNKKYLRRYRRRLREQAAIDAAVENDESILNSSGYESTNTSHEQVTPLMVRMSFPNRRNGSRRRVSRAVATAK
;
A
#
# COMPACT_ATOMS: atom_id res chain seq x y z
N MET A 1 21.42 27.03 -7.87
CA MET A 1 21.91 26.10 -6.81
C MET A 1 22.84 25.09 -7.44
N VAL A 2 24.11 25.06 -7.02
CA VAL A 2 25.09 24.08 -7.49
C VAL A 2 24.83 22.74 -6.79
N LYS A 3 24.66 21.66 -7.56
CA LYS A 3 24.42 20.32 -7.02
C LYS A 3 25.64 19.83 -6.24
N SER A 4 25.41 19.14 -5.14
CA SER A 4 26.50 18.50 -4.39
C SER A 4 27.15 17.38 -5.21
N ARG A 5 28.45 17.10 -4.97
CA ARG A 5 29.17 15.98 -5.58
C ARG A 5 28.42 14.65 -5.40
N ALA A 6 27.78 14.45 -4.25
CA ALA A 6 26.98 13.26 -3.98
C ALA A 6 25.72 13.17 -4.87
N GLU A 7 25.07 14.30 -5.13
CA GLU A 7 23.89 14.39 -5.99
C GLU A 7 24.26 14.14 -7.45
N ILE A 8 25.36 14.73 -7.93
CA ILE A 8 25.89 14.50 -9.28
C ILE A 8 26.18 13.01 -9.50
N GLN A 9 26.82 12.35 -8.52
CA GLN A 9 27.08 10.91 -8.60
C GLN A 9 25.80 10.07 -8.55
N ARG A 10 24.80 10.49 -7.75
CA ARG A 10 23.51 9.80 -7.67
C ARG A 10 22.80 9.84 -9.02
N GLU A 11 22.74 11.02 -9.64
CA GLU A 11 22.13 11.22 -10.96
C GLU A 11 22.87 10.43 -12.04
N TYR A 12 24.20 10.43 -12.02
CA TYR A 12 25.01 9.63 -12.95
C TYR A 12 24.69 8.14 -12.87
N ARG A 13 24.64 7.58 -11.64
CA ARG A 13 24.26 6.18 -11.42
C ARG A 13 22.83 5.92 -11.88
N GLN A 14 21.92 6.87 -11.70
CA GLN A 14 20.54 6.75 -12.12
C GLN A 14 20.43 6.69 -13.66
N ARG A 15 21.12 7.58 -14.38
CA ARG A 15 21.19 7.56 -15.85
C ARG A 15 21.79 6.25 -16.38
N LEU A 16 22.81 5.71 -15.73
CA LEU A 16 23.38 4.41 -16.10
C LEU A 16 22.40 3.25 -15.91
N LYS A 17 21.57 3.30 -14.85
CA LYS A 17 20.51 2.31 -14.64
C LYS A 17 19.43 2.41 -15.69
N GLU A 18 19.03 3.62 -16.08
CA GLU A 18 18.02 3.85 -17.11
C GLU A 18 18.50 3.39 -18.49
N LYS A 19 19.76 3.67 -18.85
CA LYS A 19 20.36 3.24 -20.13
C LYS A 19 20.51 1.73 -20.26
N ASN A 20 20.91 1.03 -19.19
CA ASN A 20 21.19 -0.41 -19.19
C ASN A 20 20.24 -1.16 -18.25
N ASN A 21 18.95 -0.84 -18.31
CA ASN A 21 17.97 -1.27 -17.33
C ASN A 21 17.92 -2.81 -17.20
N GLU A 22 17.93 -3.53 -18.32
CA GLU A 22 17.88 -4.99 -18.31
C GLU A 22 19.13 -5.64 -17.70
N ALA A 23 20.32 -5.20 -18.11
CA ALA A 23 21.58 -5.72 -17.58
C ALA A 23 21.74 -5.39 -16.08
N TYR A 24 21.28 -4.21 -15.65
CA TYR A 24 21.25 -3.81 -14.25
C TYR A 24 20.28 -4.70 -13.45
N LEU A 25 19.07 -4.92 -13.95
CA LEU A 25 18.07 -5.77 -13.31
C LEU A 25 18.55 -7.23 -13.25
N LYS A 26 19.22 -7.75 -14.28
CA LYS A 26 19.81 -9.09 -14.29
C LYS A 26 20.86 -9.25 -13.18
N LYS A 27 21.81 -8.31 -13.08
CA LYS A 27 22.82 -8.29 -12.01
C LYS A 27 22.18 -8.20 -10.62
N GLU A 28 21.12 -7.41 -10.45
CA GLU A 28 20.39 -7.33 -9.18
C GLU A 28 19.66 -8.63 -8.83
N ARG A 29 19.03 -9.30 -9.82
CA ARG A 29 18.41 -10.62 -9.62
C ARG A 29 19.43 -11.65 -9.18
N GLU A 30 20.58 -11.70 -9.83
CA GLU A 30 21.69 -12.60 -9.47
C GLU A 30 22.21 -12.33 -8.06
N ARG A 31 22.44 -11.06 -7.70
CA ARG A 31 22.84 -10.66 -6.34
C ARG A 31 21.82 -11.09 -5.29
N ARG A 32 20.53 -10.86 -5.56
CA ARG A 32 19.46 -11.28 -4.66
C ARG A 32 19.42 -12.80 -4.53
N LYS A 33 19.54 -13.54 -5.63
CA LYS A 33 19.57 -15.01 -5.63
C LYS A 33 20.75 -15.54 -4.79
N LYS A 34 21.95 -14.99 -4.99
CA LYS A 34 23.15 -15.36 -4.22
C LYS A 34 22.99 -15.13 -2.72
N ASN A 35 22.36 -14.03 -2.33
CA ASN A 35 22.18 -13.65 -0.92
C ASN A 35 20.85 -14.11 -0.31
N TYR A 36 20.02 -14.82 -1.09
CA TYR A 36 18.72 -15.28 -0.61
C TYR A 36 18.91 -16.53 0.25
N ALA A 37 18.59 -16.39 1.54
CA ALA A 37 18.48 -17.51 2.45
C ALA A 37 16.98 -17.80 2.74
N PRO A 38 16.46 -19.00 2.40
CA PRO A 38 15.14 -19.45 2.81
C PRO A 38 14.92 -19.28 4.32
N SER A 39 13.68 -19.00 4.73
CA SER A 39 13.34 -18.78 6.14
C SER A 39 13.55 -20.01 7.02
N SER A 40 13.43 -21.21 6.44
CA SER A 40 13.68 -22.50 7.09
C SER A 40 15.13 -22.65 7.55
N LEU A 41 16.08 -22.16 6.73
CA LEU A 41 17.52 -22.23 7.02
C LEU A 41 18.00 -21.17 8.01
N LEU A 42 17.13 -20.20 8.38
CA LEU A 42 17.50 -19.17 9.33
C LEU A 42 17.26 -19.60 10.79
N PRO A 43 18.16 -19.20 11.71
CA PRO A 43 17.90 -19.24 13.14
C PRO A 43 16.64 -18.45 13.53
N ARG A 44 15.98 -18.88 14.61
CA ARG A 44 14.75 -18.24 15.11
C ARG A 44 14.90 -16.73 15.31
N LYS A 45 16.03 -16.28 15.89
CA LYS A 45 16.33 -14.86 16.14
C LYS A 45 16.36 -14.03 14.85
N GLU A 46 17.02 -14.55 13.81
CA GLU A 46 17.11 -13.87 12.52
C GLU A 46 15.78 -13.84 11.77
N ARG A 47 15.01 -14.93 11.87
CA ARG A 47 13.65 -15.00 11.31
C ARG A 47 12.75 -13.93 11.92
N LEU A 48 12.80 -13.75 13.25
CA LEU A 48 12.06 -12.69 13.94
C LEU A 48 12.50 -11.29 13.50
N LYS A 49 13.81 -11.04 13.39
CA LYS A 49 14.35 -9.76 12.90
C LYS A 49 13.87 -9.46 11.48
N ARG A 50 13.91 -10.45 10.59
CA ARG A 50 13.42 -10.34 9.21
C ARG A 50 11.91 -10.04 9.18
N ASN A 51 11.12 -10.75 9.98
CA ASN A 51 9.67 -10.54 10.06
C ASN A 51 9.31 -9.13 10.57
N MET A 52 10.01 -8.63 11.59
CA MET A 52 9.79 -7.29 12.11
C MET A 52 10.15 -6.21 11.09
N LYS A 53 11.26 -6.39 10.37
CA LYS A 53 11.67 -5.52 9.27
C LYS A 53 10.60 -5.51 8.16
N ASN A 54 10.15 -6.68 7.72
CA ASN A 54 9.09 -6.81 6.70
C ASN A 54 7.77 -6.17 7.15
N LYS A 55 7.36 -6.38 8.42
CA LYS A 55 6.17 -5.75 9.00
C LYS A 55 6.25 -4.23 8.98
N LYS A 56 7.42 -3.66 9.30
CA LYS A 56 7.65 -2.21 9.23
C LYS A 56 7.54 -1.67 7.80
N TYR A 57 8.11 -2.36 6.82
CA TYR A 57 7.98 -1.98 5.41
C TYR A 57 6.53 -2.05 4.93
N LEU A 58 5.83 -3.14 5.22
CA LEU A 58 4.42 -3.30 4.84
C LEU A 58 3.54 -2.22 5.45
N ARG A 59 3.76 -1.86 6.72
CA ARG A 59 3.04 -0.74 7.36
C ARG A 59 3.29 0.58 6.64
N ARG A 60 4.55 0.90 6.33
CA ARG A 60 4.89 2.13 5.59
C ARG A 60 4.29 2.15 4.19
N TYR A 61 4.34 1.03 3.48
CA TYR A 61 3.77 0.90 2.14
C TYR A 61 2.25 1.09 2.15
N ARG A 62 1.53 0.39 3.05
CA ARG A 62 0.09 0.56 3.21
C ARG A 62 -0.30 1.99 3.61
N ARG A 63 0.52 2.64 4.43
CA ARG A 63 0.30 4.04 4.78
C ARG A 63 0.41 4.94 3.54
N ARG A 64 1.47 4.78 2.74
CA ARG A 64 1.64 5.51 1.48
C ARG A 64 0.47 5.29 0.54
N LEU A 65 -0.01 4.05 0.37
CA LEU A 65 -1.17 3.77 -0.48
C LEU A 65 -2.44 4.51 -0.01
N ARG A 66 -2.65 4.63 1.31
CA ARG A 66 -3.78 5.39 1.85
C ARG A 66 -3.61 6.89 1.65
N GLU A 67 -2.40 7.40 1.84
CA GLU A 67 -2.05 8.82 1.59
C GLU A 67 -2.28 9.14 0.11
N GLN A 68 -1.84 8.27 -0.80
CA GLN A 68 -2.04 8.42 -2.25
C GLN A 68 -3.52 8.40 -2.62
N ALA A 69 -4.27 7.40 -2.15
CA ALA A 69 -5.72 7.33 -2.39
C ALA A 69 -6.48 8.54 -1.85
N ALA A 70 -6.03 9.12 -0.72
CA ALA A 70 -6.63 10.34 -0.18
C ALA A 70 -6.31 11.57 -1.05
N ILE A 71 -5.12 11.65 -1.63
CA ILE A 71 -4.76 12.71 -2.59
C ILE A 71 -5.58 12.56 -3.86
N ASP A 72 -5.65 11.36 -4.43
CA ASP A 72 -6.40 11.08 -5.66
C ASP A 72 -7.89 11.42 -5.46
N ALA A 73 -8.48 11.04 -4.32
CA ALA A 73 -9.85 11.40 -3.97
C ALA A 73 -10.06 12.91 -3.74
N ALA A 74 -9.06 13.65 -3.23
CA ALA A 74 -9.16 15.10 -3.10
C ALA A 74 -9.15 15.79 -4.47
N VAL A 75 -8.31 15.32 -5.40
CA VAL A 75 -8.26 15.82 -6.79
C VAL A 75 -9.57 15.54 -7.52
N GLU A 76 -10.14 14.33 -7.38
CA GLU A 76 -11.46 14.00 -7.95
C GLU A 76 -12.59 14.88 -7.37
N ASN A 77 -12.53 15.23 -6.08
CA ASN A 77 -13.52 16.13 -5.47
C ASN A 77 -13.34 17.58 -5.95
N ASP A 78 -12.12 18.09 -6.09
CA ASP A 78 -11.88 19.44 -6.60
C ASP A 78 -12.27 19.57 -8.08
N GLU A 79 -12.01 18.56 -8.91
CA GLU A 79 -12.47 18.50 -10.30
C GLU A 79 -14.01 18.41 -10.40
N SER A 80 -14.67 17.65 -9.51
CA SER A 80 -16.14 17.55 -9.50
C SER A 80 -16.81 18.83 -9.01
N ILE A 81 -16.21 19.57 -8.06
CA ILE A 81 -16.68 20.89 -7.63
C ILE A 81 -16.51 21.91 -8.76
N LEU A 82 -15.37 21.90 -9.47
CA LEU A 82 -15.11 22.81 -10.60
C LEU A 82 -16.02 22.54 -11.81
N ASN A 83 -16.38 21.27 -12.05
CA ASN A 83 -17.24 20.84 -13.17
C ASN A 83 -18.75 20.89 -12.84
N SER A 84 -19.14 21.27 -11.61
CA SER A 84 -20.55 21.32 -11.18
C SER A 84 -21.21 22.70 -11.24
N SER A 85 -20.47 23.78 -11.58
CA SER A 85 -21.04 25.14 -11.66
C SER A 85 -21.64 25.45 -13.05
N GLY A 86 -22.59 24.64 -13.53
CA GLY A 86 -23.10 24.88 -14.89
C GLY A 86 -24.42 24.27 -15.35
N TYR A 87 -25.09 23.39 -14.60
CA TYR A 87 -26.43 22.94 -14.98
C TYR A 87 -27.31 22.72 -13.76
N GLU A 88 -28.26 23.64 -13.57
CA GLU A 88 -29.47 23.33 -12.80
C GLU A 88 -30.19 22.17 -13.48
N SER A 89 -30.15 21.00 -12.86
CA SER A 89 -31.05 19.90 -13.20
C SER A 89 -32.23 19.99 -12.25
N THR A 90 -33.32 20.53 -12.78
CA THR A 90 -34.63 20.57 -12.15
C THR A 90 -35.03 19.19 -11.62
N ASN A 91 -35.53 19.17 -10.38
CA ASN A 91 -36.36 18.15 -9.76
C ASN A 91 -36.50 16.82 -10.52
N THR A 92 -35.77 15.80 -10.07
CA THR A 92 -36.32 14.44 -10.08
C THR A 92 -36.29 13.94 -8.65
N SER A 93 -37.51 13.82 -8.13
CA SER A 93 -37.91 13.27 -6.85
C SER A 93 -37.06 12.12 -6.34
N HIS A 94 -36.86 12.11 -5.02
CA HIS A 94 -36.51 10.95 -4.19
C HIS A 94 -36.90 9.58 -4.79
N GLU A 95 -35.96 8.93 -5.45
CA GLU A 95 -35.89 7.47 -5.47
C GLU A 95 -34.55 7.07 -4.87
N GLN A 96 -34.63 6.41 -3.72
CA GLN A 96 -33.45 5.88 -3.05
C GLN A 96 -32.76 4.90 -3.99
N VAL A 97 -31.59 5.29 -4.53
CA VAL A 97 -30.67 4.37 -5.18
C VAL A 97 -30.15 3.43 -4.09
N THR A 98 -30.92 2.39 -3.81
CA THR A 98 -30.48 1.27 -2.98
C THR A 98 -29.43 0.51 -3.80
N PRO A 99 -28.21 0.32 -3.31
CA PRO A 99 -27.22 -0.47 -4.02
C PRO A 99 -27.76 -1.91 -4.21
N LEU A 100 -27.60 -2.46 -5.41
CA LEU A 100 -28.05 -3.82 -5.74
C LEU A 100 -27.42 -4.84 -4.76
N MET A 101 -28.20 -5.31 -3.79
CA MET A 101 -27.78 -6.31 -2.82
C MET A 101 -27.89 -7.71 -3.41
N VAL A 102 -26.78 -8.24 -3.95
CA VAL A 102 -26.72 -9.64 -4.39
C VAL A 102 -26.58 -10.55 -3.16
N ARG A 103 -27.65 -11.27 -2.82
CA ARG A 103 -27.63 -12.31 -1.77
C ARG A 103 -26.98 -13.58 -2.31
N MET A 104 -25.68 -13.72 -2.07
CA MET A 104 -24.97 -14.97 -2.37
C MET A 104 -25.13 -15.95 -1.20
N SER A 105 -25.85 -17.05 -1.42
CA SER A 105 -25.95 -18.17 -0.47
C SER A 105 -24.64 -18.96 -0.46
N PHE A 106 -23.76 -18.69 0.52
CA PHE A 106 -22.59 -19.50 0.78
C PHE A 106 -22.90 -20.47 1.93
N PRO A 107 -23.19 -21.76 1.66
CA PRO A 107 -23.61 -22.72 2.68
C PRO A 107 -22.55 -22.96 3.77
N ASN A 108 -21.29 -22.54 3.55
CA ASN A 108 -20.17 -22.73 4.46
C ASN A 108 -19.42 -21.43 4.84
N ARG A 109 -20.06 -20.24 4.79
CA ARG A 109 -19.52 -19.06 5.48
C ARG A 109 -19.72 -19.22 6.99
N ARG A 110 -18.90 -20.06 7.62
CA ARG A 110 -18.67 -20.01 9.06
C ARG A 110 -18.12 -18.61 9.36
N ASN A 111 -18.99 -17.73 9.86
CA ASN A 111 -18.59 -16.64 10.74
C ASN A 111 -17.94 -17.28 11.96
N GLY A 112 -16.67 -17.68 11.82
CA GLY A 112 -15.87 -18.21 12.92
C GLY A 112 -15.90 -17.22 14.08
N SER A 113 -15.81 -17.73 15.30
CA SER A 113 -15.96 -16.91 16.51
C SER A 113 -15.11 -15.64 16.38
N ARG A 114 -15.79 -14.48 16.33
CA ARG A 114 -15.15 -13.18 16.53
C ARG A 114 -14.50 -13.25 17.91
N ARG A 115 -13.20 -13.58 17.98
CA ARG A 115 -12.43 -13.44 19.21
C ARG A 115 -12.46 -11.97 19.58
N ARG A 116 -13.43 -11.58 20.40
CA ARG A 116 -13.45 -10.31 21.12
C ARG A 116 -12.20 -10.36 22.00
N VAL A 117 -11.20 -9.55 21.67
CA VAL A 117 -10.08 -9.31 22.57
C VAL A 117 -10.70 -8.59 23.77
N SER A 118 -10.95 -9.32 24.85
CA SER A 118 -11.50 -8.76 26.06
C SER A 118 -10.56 -7.67 26.57
N ARG A 119 -11.15 -6.53 26.89
CA ARG A 119 -10.51 -5.34 27.47
C ARG A 119 -10.14 -5.61 28.94
N ALA A 120 -9.31 -6.63 29.17
CA ALA A 120 -8.92 -7.09 30.51
C ALA A 120 -7.47 -6.73 30.88
N VAL A 121 -6.97 -5.58 30.38
CA VAL A 121 -5.67 -5.01 30.81
C VAL A 121 -5.74 -3.48 30.99
N ALA A 122 -6.94 -2.89 31.05
CA ALA A 122 -7.09 -1.43 31.22
C ALA A 122 -7.27 -0.99 32.68
N THR A 123 -7.30 -1.91 33.63
CA THR A 123 -7.33 -1.62 35.08
C THR A 123 -6.54 -2.70 35.83
N ALA A 124 -5.22 -2.71 35.65
CA ALA A 124 -4.35 -3.21 36.70
C ALA A 124 -4.10 -2.02 37.64
N LYS A 125 -4.54 -2.16 38.89
CA LYS A 125 -4.28 -1.23 39.99
C LYS A 125 -2.80 -1.19 40.32
#